data_AF-A0A833T3J6-F1
#
_entry.id   AF-A0A833T3J6-F1
#
_cell.length_a   1.000
_cell.length_b   1.000
_cell.length_c   1.000
_cell.angle_alpha   90.00
_cell.angle_beta   90.00
_cell.angle_gamma   90.00
#
_symmetry.space_group_name_H-M   'P 1'
#
loop_
_entity.id
_entity.type
_entity.pdbx_description
1 polymer ?
#
loop_
_entity_poly.entity_id
_entity_poly.type
_entity_poly.pdbx_seq_one_letter_code
_entity_poly.pdbx_strand_id
1 'polypeptide(L)' 'MRLAGKNAVLKGALPLIRTASSISIGVDVERGRYGMCDQPAFAAAVASTGVFCAIRSACVSPEPASQH' A
#
# COMPACT_ATOMS: atom_id res chain seq x y z
N MET A 1 3.35 -1.57 -12.39
CA MET A 1 4.10 -2.08 -13.57
C MET A 1 5.40 -2.68 -13.09
N ARG A 2 5.81 -3.85 -13.62
CA ARG A 2 7.05 -4.51 -13.20
C ARG A 2 8.32 -3.74 -13.62
N LEU A 3 8.23 -2.97 -14.71
CA LEU A 3 9.34 -2.19 -15.29
C LEU A 3 9.24 -0.69 -14.96
N ALA A 4 8.65 -0.32 -13.81
CA ALA A 4 8.52 1.07 -13.33
C ALA A 4 7.78 2.07 -14.25
N GLY A 5 7.19 1.64 -15.36
CA GLY A 5 6.39 2.53 -16.20
C GLY A 5 5.09 3.01 -15.55
N LYS A 6 4.38 3.89 -16.26
CA LYS A 6 3.02 4.35 -15.92
C LYS A 6 2.07 3.99 -17.05
N ASN A 7 1.06 3.16 -16.78
CA ASN A 7 0.06 2.79 -17.79
C ASN A 7 -0.85 3.97 -18.17
N ALA A 8 -1.17 4.81 -17.19
CA ALA A 8 -1.95 6.03 -17.35
C ALA A 8 -1.65 6.97 -16.17
N VAL A 9 -1.89 8.26 -16.37
CA VAL A 9 -1.89 9.28 -15.31
C VAL A 9 -3.19 10.06 -15.39
N LEU A 10 -3.62 10.63 -14.27
CA LEU A 10 -4.80 11.50 -14.25
C LEU A 10 -4.54 12.72 -15.16
N LYS A 11 -5.52 13.07 -16.00
CA LYS A 11 -5.44 14.23 -16.90
C LYS A 11 -5.33 15.57 -16.14
N GLY A 12 -5.78 15.59 -14.90
CA GLY A 12 -5.60 16.70 -13.96
C GLY A 12 -5.23 16.16 -12.58
N ALA A 13 -4.42 16.89 -11.84
CA ALA A 13 -4.07 16.48 -10.49
C ALA A 13 -5.28 16.62 -9.55
N LEU A 14 -5.43 15.67 -8.63
CA LEU A 14 -6.46 15.77 -7.57
C LEU A 14 -6.22 17.07 -6.78
N PRO A 15 -7.28 17.81 -6.37
CA PRO A 15 -7.12 19.14 -5.75
C PRO A 15 -6.16 19.18 -4.57
N LEU A 16 -6.14 18.11 -3.76
CA LEU A 16 -5.24 17.93 -2.62
C LEU A 16 -3.81 17.56 -3.02
N ILE A 17 -3.63 16.84 -4.13
CA ILE A 17 -2.33 16.32 -4.60
C ILE A 17 -1.56 17.38 -5.41
N ARG A 18 -2.26 18.37 -5.97
CA ARG A 18 -1.65 19.39 -6.85
C ARG A 18 -0.98 20.54 -6.11
N THR A 19 -1.54 20.95 -4.97
CA THR A 19 -1.19 22.22 -4.31
C THR A 19 -0.12 22.07 -3.24
N ALA A 20 0.17 20.85 -2.80
CA ALA A 20 1.21 20.55 -1.82
C ALA A 20 1.83 19.17 -2.09
N SER A 21 3.10 18.99 -1.69
CA SER A 21 3.77 17.70 -1.71
C SER A 21 2.96 16.66 -0.92
N SER A 22 2.31 15.75 -1.64
CA SER A 22 1.37 14.79 -1.07
C SER A 22 1.81 13.36 -1.34
N ILE A 23 1.62 12.49 -0.35
CA ILE A 23 1.81 11.04 -0.47
C ILE A 23 0.50 10.32 -0.15
N SER A 24 0.15 9.32 -0.95
CA SER A 24 -1.00 8.44 -0.67
C SER A 24 -0.50 7.08 -0.21
N ILE A 25 -1.01 6.64 0.94
CA ILE A 25 -0.64 5.38 1.58
C ILE A 25 -1.89 4.52 1.70
N GLY A 26 -1.85 3.32 1.13
CA GLY A 26 -2.83 2.26 1.37
C GLY A 26 -2.24 1.24 2.32
N VAL A 27 -3.02 0.83 3.32
CA VAL A 27 -2.63 -0.19 4.30
C VAL A 27 -3.68 -1.28 4.35
N ASP A 28 -3.25 -2.51 4.55
CA ASP A 28 -4.13 -3.65 4.77
C ASP A 28 -3.46 -4.66 5.71
N VAL A 29 -4.28 -5.44 6.42
CA VAL A 29 -3.82 -6.53 7.29
C VAL A 29 -4.58 -7.80 6.95
N GLU A 30 -3.88 -8.77 6.37
CA GLU A 30 -4.43 -10.09 6.10
C GLU A 30 -4.21 -10.97 7.34
N ARG A 31 -5.31 -11.46 7.93
CA ARG A 31 -5.25 -12.38 9.08
C ARG A 31 -5.38 -13.82 8.61
N GLY A 32 -4.80 -14.74 9.39
CA GLY A 32 -4.97 -16.17 9.21
C GLY A 32 -6.44 -16.58 9.14
N ARG A 33 -6.71 -17.70 8.45
CA ARG A 33 -8.09 -18.20 8.31
C ARG A 33 -8.63 -18.66 9.67
N TYR A 34 -9.95 -18.55 9.85
CA TYR A 34 -10.63 -19.00 11.05
C TYR A 34 -10.26 -20.47 11.36
N GLY A 35 -9.75 -20.73 12.57
CA GLY A 35 -9.29 -22.05 13.02
C GLY A 35 -7.78 -22.32 12.84
N MET A 36 -7.01 -21.41 12.21
CA MET A 36 -5.55 -21.50 12.11
C MET A 36 -4.88 -20.47 13.05
N CYS A 37 -4.89 -20.74 14.36
CA CYS A 37 -4.37 -19.84 15.38
C CYS A 37 -2.86 -19.55 15.25
N ASP A 38 -2.10 -20.45 14.61
CA ASP A 38 -0.65 -20.30 14.43
C ASP A 38 -0.26 -19.59 13.13
N GLN A 39 -1.22 -19.24 12.26
CA GLN A 39 -0.92 -18.54 11.03
C GLN A 39 -0.64 -17.05 11.34
N PRO A 40 0.54 -16.52 11.00
CA PRO A 40 0.85 -15.11 11.24
C PRO A 40 -0.07 -14.22 10.41
N ALA A 41 -0.40 -13.06 10.95
CA ALA A 41 -1.02 -12.01 10.16
C ALA A 41 0.07 -11.30 9.34
N PHE A 42 -0.33 -10.69 8.22
CA PHE A 42 0.58 -9.90 7.39
C PHE A 42 0.04 -8.49 7.26
N ALA A 43 0.81 -7.52 7.74
CA ALA A 43 0.56 -6.12 7.49
C ALA A 43 1.28 -5.70 6.22
N ALA A 44 0.56 -5.09 5.28
CA ALA A 44 1.10 -4.55 4.06
C ALA A 44 0.82 -3.05 3.98
N ALA A 45 1.82 -2.28 3.55
CA ALA A 45 1.64 -0.88 3.22
C ALA A 45 2.17 -0.60 1.82
N VAL A 46 1.44 0.25 1.09
CA VAL A 46 1.79 0.67 -0.25
C VAL A 46 1.74 2.19 -0.30
N ALA A 47 2.85 2.82 -0.64
CA ALA A 47 2.97 4.27 -0.73
C ALA A 47 3.20 4.71 -2.17
N SER A 48 2.52 5.78 -2.57
CA SER A 48 2.73 6.37 -3.89
C SER A 48 4.03 7.16 -3.98
N THR A 49 4.60 7.20 -5.17
CA THR A 49 5.83 7.93 -5.48
C THR A 49 5.59 8.88 -6.65
N GLY A 50 6.13 10.10 -6.49
CA GLY A 50 6.04 11.17 -7.48
C GLY A 50 4.68 11.87 -7.56
N VAL A 51 4.67 12.98 -8.29
CA VAL A 51 3.56 13.97 -8.35
C VAL A 51 2.24 13.40 -8.87
N PHE A 52 2.27 12.29 -9.62
CA PHE A 52 1.08 11.67 -10.20
C PHE A 52 0.60 10.43 -9.46
N CYS A 53 1.27 10.04 -8.37
CA CYS A 53 0.96 8.85 -7.56
C CYS A 53 0.82 7.53 -8.35
N ALA A 54 1.36 7.46 -9.57
CA ALA A 54 1.14 6.37 -10.51
C ALA A 54 2.05 5.16 -10.24
N ILE A 55 3.19 5.39 -9.61
CA ILE A 55 4.13 4.36 -9.16
C ILE A 55 3.96 4.20 -7.66
N ARG A 56 4.04 2.97 -7.18
CA ARG A 56 3.91 2.66 -5.76
C ARG A 56 4.98 1.70 -5.30
N SER A 57 5.49 1.93 -4.09
CA SER A 57 6.40 1.02 -3.40
C SER A 57 5.63 0.30 -2.30
N ALA A 58 5.93 -0.99 -2.09
CA ALA A 58 5.27 -1.82 -1.11
C ALA A 58 6.27 -2.29 -0.03
N CYS A 59 5.82 -2.35 1.21
CA CYS A 59 6.47 -3.10 2.28
C CYS A 59 5.47 -4.06 2.91
N VAL A 60 5.98 -5.18 3.42
CA VAL A 60 5.19 -6.22 4.07
C VAL A 60 5.93 -6.65 5.32
N SER A 61 5.19 -6.79 6.41
CA SER A 61 5.71 -7.26 7.69
C SER A 61 4.81 -8.37 8.24
N PRO A 62 5.37 -9.53 8.61
CA PRO A 62 4.63 -10.50 9.40
C PRO A 62 4.40 -9.95 10.80
N GLU A 63 3.17 -10.09 11.30
CA GLU A 63 2.81 -9.84 12.69
C GLU A 63 2.65 -11.21 13.38
N PRO A 64 3.37 -11.48 14.48
CA PRO A 64 3.24 -12.73 15.19
C PRO A 64 1.79 -12.94 15.65
N ALA A 65 1.28 -14.16 15.51
CA ALA A 65 -0.05 -14.50 16.01
C ALA A 65 -0.10 -14.21 17.51
N SER A 66 -0.97 -13.27 17.91
CA SER A 66 -1.21 -12.99 19.32
C SER A 66 -1.84 -14.22 19.97
N GLN A 67 -1.09 -14.90 20.84
CA GLN A 67 -1.62 -15.90 21.75
C GLN A 67 -2.30 -15.16 22.91
N HIS A 68 -3.62 -14.96 22.79
CA HIS A 68 -4.47 -14.57 23.91
C HIS A 68 -5.02 -15.80 24.62
#